data_AF-A0A0P0ZAE5-F1
#
_entry.id   AF-A0A0P0ZAE5-F1
#
_cell.length_a   1.000
_cell.length_b   1.000
_cell.length_c   1.000
_cell.angle_alpha   90.00
_cell.angle_beta   90.00
_cell.angle_gamma   90.00
#
_symmetry.space_group_name_H-M   'P 1'
#
loop_
_entity.id
_entity.type
_entity.pdbx_description
1 polymer ?
#
loop_
_entity_poly.entity_id
_entity_poly.type
_entity_poly.pdbx_seq_one_letter_code
_entity_poly.pdbx_strand_id
1 'polypeptide(L)'
;MIGARLLGRTGWLAADPWMSGTTGWLNEYVSPSINVGRNDMATNLKTAIDALEAGEWERAHSIVQADCSQEAAWIHAHLHRIEGDRSNAEYWYNRADRPKNFGTLEEERAEIKRELSH
;
A
#
# COMPACT_ATOMS: atom_id res chain seq x y z
N MET A 1 6.29 -17.31 -23.21
CA MET A 1 7.28 -17.24 -22.11
C MET A 1 7.76 -15.81 -22.04
N ILE A 2 7.35 -15.05 -21.04
CA ILE A 2 7.94 -13.73 -20.76
C ILE A 2 8.29 -13.75 -19.28
N GLY A 3 9.54 -14.13 -19.01
CA GLY A 3 10.13 -14.03 -17.68
C GLY A 3 10.68 -12.63 -17.50
N ALA A 4 10.03 -11.83 -16.68
CA ALA A 4 10.63 -10.62 -16.12
C ALA A 4 11.37 -11.04 -14.85
N ARG A 5 12.68 -11.24 -15.02
CA ARG A 5 13.64 -11.58 -13.97
C ARG A 5 13.92 -10.31 -13.17
N LEU A 6 13.16 -10.05 -12.11
CA LEU A 6 13.46 -8.97 -11.18
C LEU A 6 14.56 -9.43 -10.23
N LEU A 7 15.72 -8.83 -10.45
CA LEU A 7 16.92 -8.94 -9.62
C LEU A 7 16.59 -8.51 -8.20
N GLY A 8 16.96 -9.37 -7.26
CA GLY A 8 16.77 -9.14 -5.84
C GLY A 8 17.41 -7.84 -5.37
N ARG A 9 16.69 -7.16 -4.49
CA ARG A 9 17.26 -6.22 -3.55
C ARG A 9 16.76 -6.61 -2.17
N THR A 10 17.50 -7.52 -1.56
CA THR A 10 17.45 -7.76 -0.11
C THR A 10 17.84 -6.43 0.57
N GLY A 11 16.89 -5.74 1.18
CA GLY A 11 17.23 -4.61 2.04
C GLY A 11 16.24 -3.45 2.03
N TRP A 12 15.03 -3.71 2.54
CA TRP A 12 14.24 -2.68 3.20
C TRP A 12 13.81 -3.24 4.56
N LEU A 13 14.79 -3.41 5.45
CA LEU A 13 14.56 -3.67 6.89
C LEU A 13 14.20 -2.37 7.64
N ALA A 14 13.72 -1.35 6.94
CA ALA A 14 13.13 -0.20 7.60
C ALA A 14 11.75 -0.67 8.07
N ALA A 15 11.67 -1.07 9.34
CA ALA A 15 10.40 -1.24 10.01
C ALA A 15 9.52 -0.04 9.66
N ASP A 16 8.36 -0.31 9.04
CA ASP A 16 7.40 0.74 8.68
C ASP A 16 7.27 1.70 9.88
N PRO A 17 7.18 3.03 9.69
CA PRO A 17 7.10 3.96 10.82
C PRO A 17 5.96 3.69 11.82
N TRP A 18 5.01 2.80 11.46
CA TRP A 18 3.95 2.28 12.32
C TRP A 18 4.31 1.06 13.18
N MET A 19 5.49 0.44 12.99
CA MET A 19 6.04 -0.69 13.75
C MET A 19 6.90 -0.25 14.96
N SER A 20 7.25 1.03 15.08
CA SER A 20 7.98 1.57 16.22
C SER A 20 7.31 2.82 16.76
N GLY A 21 6.77 2.71 17.97
CA GLY A 21 6.16 3.82 18.72
C GLY A 21 7.17 4.87 19.18
N THR A 22 7.82 5.55 18.25
CA THR A 22 8.59 6.77 18.52
C THR A 22 8.10 7.89 17.62
N THR A 23 7.34 8.77 18.26
CA THR A 23 6.90 10.11 17.86
C THR A 23 7.89 10.86 16.99
N GLY A 24 7.42 11.48 15.91
CA GLY A 24 8.25 12.49 15.24
C GLY A 24 7.76 13.07 13.92
N TRP A 25 6.49 13.50 13.79
CA TRP A 25 6.14 14.57 12.83
C TRP A 25 5.07 15.47 13.45
N LEU A 26 5.54 16.55 14.07
CA LEU A 26 4.69 17.67 14.48
C LEU A 26 4.28 18.46 13.23
N ASN A 27 2.99 18.39 12.92
CA ASN A 27 2.13 19.51 12.57
C ASN A 27 2.70 20.58 11.61
N GLU A 28 2.34 20.48 10.33
CA GLU A 28 1.97 21.66 9.55
C GLU A 28 0.55 21.45 8.99
N TYR A 29 -0.42 21.62 9.90
CA TYR A 29 -1.84 21.72 9.57
C TYR A 29 -2.07 23.05 8.85
N VAL A 30 -1.90 23.04 7.53
CA VAL A 30 -2.43 24.10 6.67
C VAL A 30 -3.84 23.67 6.28
N SER A 31 -4.83 24.18 6.98
CA SER A 31 -6.23 24.06 6.55
C SER A 31 -6.47 25.00 5.36
N PRO A 32 -7.05 24.51 4.26
CA PRO A 32 -8.14 25.20 3.63
C PRO A 32 -9.39 24.33 3.68
N SER A 33 -10.48 24.92 4.18
CA SER A 33 -11.82 24.38 4.17
C SER A 33 -12.25 23.99 2.75
N ILE A 34 -11.95 22.77 2.36
CA ILE A 34 -12.55 22.08 1.23
C ILE A 34 -13.05 20.77 1.80
N ASN A 35 -14.28 20.42 1.44
CA ASN A 35 -14.86 19.11 1.71
C ASN A 35 -13.94 18.07 1.05
N VAL A 36 -12.89 17.60 1.74
CA VAL A 36 -11.91 16.61 1.27
C VAL A 36 -12.69 15.31 1.16
N GLY A 37 -13.37 15.18 0.03
CA GLY A 37 -14.39 14.18 -0.18
C GLY A 37 -13.72 12.83 -0.26
N ARG A 38 -14.43 11.78 0.15
CA ARG A 38 -14.09 10.37 -0.10
C ARG A 38 -13.52 10.10 -1.51
N ASN A 39 -13.87 10.95 -2.48
CA ASN A 39 -13.39 10.95 -3.86
C ASN A 39 -11.88 11.24 -4.02
N ASP A 40 -11.26 12.06 -3.18
CA ASP A 40 -9.82 12.37 -3.26
C ASP A 40 -8.99 11.18 -2.75
N MET A 41 -9.45 10.50 -1.71
CA MET A 41 -8.76 9.33 -1.16
C MET A 41 -8.82 8.14 -2.12
N ALA A 42 -9.98 7.84 -2.71
CA ALA A 42 -10.09 6.81 -3.73
C ALA A 42 -9.20 7.10 -4.96
N THR A 43 -9.04 8.38 -5.32
CA THR A 43 -8.12 8.80 -6.41
C THR A 43 -6.67 8.59 -6.03
N ASN A 44 -6.30 8.84 -4.76
CA ASN A 44 -4.96 8.57 -4.25
C ASN A 44 -4.64 7.06 -4.27
N LEU A 45 -5.57 6.21 -3.81
CA LEU A 45 -5.36 4.75 -3.81
C LEU A 45 -5.24 4.15 -5.22
N LYS A 46 -5.98 4.68 -6.20
CA LYS A 46 -5.78 4.33 -7.62
C LYS A 46 -4.38 4.70 -8.09
N THR A 47 -3.93 5.91 -7.75
CA THR A 47 -2.57 6.38 -8.07
C THR A 47 -1.51 5.48 -7.43
N ALA A 48 -1.74 4.97 -6.22
CA ALA A 48 -0.84 4.04 -5.56
C ALA A 48 -0.72 2.72 -6.32
N ILE A 49 -1.84 2.18 -6.81
CA ILE A 49 -1.85 0.95 -7.61
C ILE A 49 -1.20 1.16 -8.98
N ASP A 50 -1.44 2.29 -9.63
CA ASP A 50 -0.80 2.62 -10.91
C ASP A 50 0.73 2.75 -10.75
N ALA A 51 1.19 3.40 -9.69
CA ALA A 51 2.61 3.49 -9.33
C ALA A 51 3.22 2.09 -9.08
N LEU A 52 2.49 1.23 -8.37
CA LEU A 52 2.88 -0.14 -8.09
C LEU A 52 3.01 -0.97 -9.39
N GLU A 53 2.08 -0.81 -10.36
CA GLU A 53 2.17 -1.42 -11.70
C GLU A 53 3.33 -0.89 -12.53
N ALA A 54 3.67 0.39 -12.39
CA ALA A 54 4.83 1.00 -13.04
C ALA A 54 6.18 0.59 -12.39
N GLY A 55 6.16 -0.12 -11.25
CA GLY A 55 7.37 -0.46 -10.50
C GLY A 55 7.88 0.67 -9.59
N GLU A 56 7.11 1.74 -9.42
CA GLU A 56 7.42 2.88 -8.56
C GLU A 56 7.02 2.59 -7.09
N TRP A 57 7.64 1.58 -6.49
CA TRP A 57 7.23 1.05 -5.18
C TRP A 57 7.31 2.09 -4.05
N GLU A 58 8.35 2.92 -4.02
CA GLU A 58 8.48 4.01 -3.02
C GLU A 58 7.33 5.02 -3.10
N ARG A 59 6.89 5.33 -4.32
CA ARG A 59 5.75 6.23 -4.55
C ARG A 59 4.46 5.58 -4.07
N ALA A 60 4.26 4.30 -4.36
CA ALA A 60 3.11 3.54 -3.89
C ALA A 60 3.05 3.50 -2.35
N HIS A 61 4.16 3.17 -1.68
CA HIS A 61 4.28 3.19 -0.21
C HIS A 61 3.95 4.57 0.38
N SER A 62 4.51 5.64 -0.18
CA SER A 62 4.28 7.01 0.32
C SER A 62 2.81 7.40 0.27
N ILE A 63 2.08 6.99 -0.77
CA ILE A 63 0.67 7.29 -0.92
C ILE A 63 -0.17 6.49 0.09
N VAL A 64 0.05 5.18 0.19
CA VAL A 64 -0.76 4.33 1.09
C VAL A 64 -0.44 4.55 2.56
N GLN A 65 0.76 5.03 2.89
CA GLN A 65 1.13 5.35 4.27
C GLN A 65 0.40 6.60 4.80
N ALA A 66 -0.04 7.49 3.92
CA ALA A 66 -0.81 8.67 4.29
C ALA A 66 -2.29 8.36 4.56
N ASP A 67 -2.77 7.17 4.18
CA ASP A 67 -4.14 6.71 4.38
C ASP A 67 -4.21 5.57 5.41
N CYS A 68 -5.16 5.67 6.34
CA CYS A 68 -5.40 4.68 7.39
C CYS A 68 -6.58 3.75 7.07
N SER A 69 -7.13 3.82 5.86
CA SER A 69 -8.23 2.99 5.38
C SER A 69 -7.85 1.50 5.25
N GLN A 70 -8.86 0.63 5.18
CA GLN A 70 -8.64 -0.82 5.01
C GLN A 70 -8.09 -1.11 3.61
N GLU A 71 -8.50 -0.32 2.63
CA GLU A 71 -8.06 -0.39 1.24
C GLU A 71 -6.57 -0.02 1.14
N ALA A 72 -6.13 1.05 1.80
CA ALA A 72 -4.72 1.42 1.85
C ALA A 72 -3.87 0.34 2.54
N ALA A 73 -4.36 -0.22 3.65
CA ALA A 73 -3.71 -1.33 4.32
C ALA A 73 -3.60 -2.58 3.42
N TRP A 74 -4.60 -2.85 2.58
CA TRP A 74 -4.56 -3.97 1.64
C TRP A 74 -3.50 -3.77 0.54
N ILE A 75 -3.41 -2.56 -0.01
CA ILE A 75 -2.34 -2.22 -0.98
C ILE A 75 -0.96 -2.35 -0.32
N HIS A 76 -0.82 -1.93 0.94
CA HIS A 76 0.42 -2.08 1.71
C HIS A 76 0.81 -3.56 1.89
N ALA A 77 -0.16 -4.42 2.21
CA ALA A 77 0.06 -5.86 2.29
C ALA A 77 0.52 -6.45 0.95
N HIS A 78 -0.10 -6.01 -0.16
CA HIS A 78 0.26 -6.45 -1.50
C HIS A 78 1.69 -6.03 -1.89
N LEU A 79 2.11 -4.81 -1.55
CA LEU A 79 3.49 -4.34 -1.76
C LEU A 79 4.52 -5.26 -1.08
N HIS A 80 4.35 -5.53 0.21
CA HIS A 80 5.28 -6.41 0.94
C HIS A 80 5.26 -7.85 0.44
N ARG A 81 4.13 -8.31 -0.09
CA ARG A 81 4.05 -9.63 -0.72
C ARG A 81 4.87 -9.71 -2.01
N ILE A 82 4.95 -8.63 -2.79
CA ILE A 82 5.83 -8.51 -3.96
C ILE A 82 7.31 -8.48 -3.53
N GLU A 83 7.61 -7.77 -2.44
CA GLU A 83 8.98 -7.67 -1.88
C GLU A 83 9.47 -8.98 -1.23
N GLY A 84 8.54 -9.86 -0.87
CA GLY A 84 8.83 -11.11 -0.15
C GLY A 84 8.90 -10.96 1.36
N ASP A 85 8.49 -9.81 1.93
CA ASP A 85 8.37 -9.60 3.37
C ASP A 85 7.04 -10.13 3.89
N ARG A 86 7.00 -11.45 4.11
CA ARG A 86 5.78 -12.13 4.54
C ARG A 86 5.29 -11.64 5.90
N SER A 87 6.19 -11.32 6.84
CA SER A 87 5.83 -10.84 8.18
C SER A 87 5.10 -9.50 8.14
N ASN A 88 5.59 -8.53 7.37
CA ASN A 88 4.94 -7.23 7.25
C ASN A 88 3.67 -7.33 6.42
N ALA A 89 3.67 -8.12 5.34
CA ALA A 89 2.44 -8.40 4.59
C ALA A 89 1.33 -8.93 5.51
N GLU A 90 1.65 -9.87 6.40
CA GLU A 90 0.70 -10.42 7.37
C GLU A 90 0.14 -9.38 8.34
N TYR A 91 0.96 -8.45 8.83
CA TYR A 91 0.51 -7.35 9.68
C TYR A 91 -0.51 -6.46 8.95
N TRP A 92 -0.20 -6.08 7.71
CA TRP A 92 -1.07 -5.22 6.91
C TRP A 92 -2.35 -5.92 6.45
N TYR A 93 -2.31 -7.22 6.15
CA TYR A 93 -3.53 -8.02 5.90
C TYR A 93 -4.48 -8.01 7.08
N ASN A 94 -3.95 -8.18 8.30
CA ASN A 94 -4.77 -8.13 9.51
C ASN A 94 -5.41 -6.73 9.69
N ARG A 95 -4.70 -5.67 9.32
CA ARG A 95 -5.21 -4.29 9.41
C ARG A 95 -6.25 -3.96 8.32
N ALA A 96 -6.14 -4.62 7.17
CA ALA A 96 -7.11 -4.54 6.10
C ALA A 96 -8.39 -5.37 6.37
N ASP A 97 -8.42 -6.18 7.44
CA ASP A 97 -9.46 -7.18 7.71
C ASP A 97 -9.68 -8.15 6.53
N ARG A 98 -8.57 -8.56 5.88
CA ARG A 98 -8.58 -9.37 4.67
C ARG A 98 -7.76 -10.66 4.87
N PRO A 99 -8.19 -11.80 4.30
CA PRO A 99 -7.44 -13.05 4.41
C PRO A 99 -6.09 -12.97 3.66
N LYS A 100 -5.04 -13.56 4.24
CA LYS A 100 -3.66 -13.53 3.74
C LYS A 100 -3.42 -14.32 2.43
N ASN A 101 -4.42 -15.07 1.95
CA ASN A 101 -4.28 -16.04 0.86
C ASN A 101 -5.14 -15.67 -0.36
N PHE A 102 -5.05 -14.41 -0.81
CA PHE A 102 -5.63 -13.99 -2.09
C PHE A 102 -4.76 -14.51 -3.24
N GLY A 103 -4.99 -15.75 -3.65
CA GLY A 103 -4.57 -16.27 -4.96
C GLY A 103 -3.13 -15.93 -5.37
N THR A 104 -2.92 -15.58 -6.64
CA THR A 104 -1.66 -15.00 -7.13
C THR A 104 -1.59 -13.49 -6.86
N LEU A 105 -0.41 -12.90 -7.03
CA LEU A 105 -0.23 -11.43 -6.91
C LEU A 105 -1.11 -10.67 -7.92
N GLU A 106 -1.24 -11.20 -9.13
CA GLU A 106 -2.05 -10.60 -10.19
C GLU A 106 -3.55 -10.66 -9.88
N GLU A 107 -4.02 -11.80 -9.36
CA GLU A 107 -5.42 -11.97 -8.94
C GLU A 107 -5.79 -11.03 -7.81
N GLU A 108 -4.91 -10.93 -6.80
CA GLU A 108 -5.08 -9.99 -5.69
C GLU A 108 -5.13 -8.53 -6.18
N ARG A 109 -4.20 -8.14 -7.05
CA ARG A 109 -4.16 -6.78 -7.61
C ARG A 109 -5.41 -6.45 -8.41
N ALA A 110 -5.90 -7.41 -9.20
CA ALA A 110 -7.13 -7.23 -9.95
C ALA A 110 -8.31 -6.98 -9.01
N GLU A 111 -8.41 -7.70 -7.90
CA GLU A 111 -9.50 -7.51 -6.94
C GLU A 111 -9.38 -6.17 -6.19
N ILE A 112 -8.18 -5.73 -5.81
CA ILE A 112 -7.95 -4.39 -5.25
C ILE A 112 -8.48 -3.32 -6.23
N LYS A 113 -8.16 -3.44 -7.53
CA LYS A 113 -8.63 -2.49 -8.56
C LYS A 113 -10.15 -2.50 -8.69
N ARG A 114 -10.79 -3.67 -8.55
CA ARG A 114 -12.26 -3.78 -8.57
C ARG A 114 -12.88 -3.08 -7.37
N GLU A 115 -12.34 -3.27 -6.17
CA GLU A 115 -12.83 -2.62 -4.95
C GLU A 115 -12.73 -1.09 -5.04
N LEU A 116 -11.60 -0.57 -5.54
CA LEU A 116 -11.40 0.88 -5.72
C LEU A 116 -12.25 1.50 -6.83
N SER A 117 -12.89 0.68 -7.68
CA SER A 117 -13.73 1.14 -8.79
C SER A 117 -15.21 1.28 -8.43
N HIS A 118 -15.62 0.74 -7.28
CA HIS A 118 -16.99 0.82 -6.75
C HIS A 118 -17.19 2.03 -5.84
#